data_AF-A0A524CUF4-F1
#
_entry.id   AF-A0A524CUF4-F1
#
_cell.length_a   1.000
_cell.length_b   1.000
_cell.length_c   1.000
_cell.angle_alpha   90.00
_cell.angle_beta   90.00
_cell.angle_gamma   90.00
#
_symmetry.space_group_name_H-M   'P 1'
#
loop_
_entity.id
_entity.type
_entity.pdbx_description
1 polymer ?
#
loop_
_entity_poly.entity_id
_entity_poly.type
_entity_poly.pdbx_seq_one_letter_code
_entity_poly.pdbx_strand_id
1 'polypeptide(L)'
;MEDSGHKTTGLEVQQITRRARLMKDRGEHLDQMMNVKEFTTFTLCGHECSFCPSFQGDSEHPCKGCNQHGGRPWWGECKVYRCAEERSVNHCGLCGDFPCDLLAGHYNPDNPDGQKNAAIRMGVLAYRQRHGDEAALALLRKTRE
;
A
#
# COMPACT_ATOMS: atom_id res chain seq x y z
N MET A 1 55.79 17.96 -26.67
CA MET A 1 54.66 17.26 -26.02
C MET A 1 54.44 17.95 -24.70
N GLU A 2 53.67 19.03 -24.70
CA GLU A 2 53.30 19.75 -23.47
C GLU A 2 51.79 19.76 -23.38
N ASP A 3 51.34 19.16 -22.29
CA ASP A 3 49.98 18.87 -21.91
C ASP A 3 49.28 20.17 -21.50
N SER A 4 48.28 20.60 -22.27
CA SER A 4 47.49 21.80 -22.00
C SER A 4 46.48 21.51 -20.89
N GLY A 5 46.95 21.48 -19.64
CA GLY A 5 46.13 21.36 -18.45
C GLY A 5 45.22 22.58 -18.28
N HIS A 6 43.94 22.43 -18.63
CA HIS A 6 42.91 23.44 -18.40
C HIS A 6 42.71 23.64 -16.89
N LYS A 7 43.23 24.74 -16.34
CA LYS A 7 43.06 25.08 -14.92
C LYS A 7 41.65 25.63 -14.71
N THR A 8 40.75 24.78 -14.21
CA THR A 8 39.38 25.18 -13.83
C THR A 8 39.43 26.25 -12.74
N THR A 9 38.75 27.37 -12.96
CA THR A 9 38.75 28.49 -12.02
C THR A 9 37.82 28.22 -10.83
N GLY A 10 38.07 28.85 -9.68
CA GLY A 10 37.26 28.64 -8.47
C GLY A 10 35.76 28.93 -8.65
N LEU A 11 35.40 29.86 -9.53
CA LEU A 11 34.01 30.15 -9.92
C LEU A 11 33.36 29.01 -10.72
N GLU A 12 34.12 28.37 -11.60
CA GLU A 12 33.66 27.23 -12.40
C GLU A 12 33.39 26.00 -11.53
N VAL A 13 34.26 25.74 -10.56
CA VAL A 13 34.07 24.67 -9.55
C VAL A 13 32.82 24.95 -8.70
N GLN A 14 32.56 26.20 -8.32
CA GLN A 14 31.34 26.59 -7.59
C GLN A 14 30.06 26.41 -8.42
N GLN A 15 30.11 26.69 -9.71
CA GLN A 15 28.97 26.48 -10.61
C GLN A 15 28.70 24.99 -10.86
N ILE A 16 29.74 24.19 -11.04
CA ILE A 16 29.64 22.72 -11.20
C ILE A 16 29.05 22.10 -9.93
N THR A 17 29.55 22.47 -8.75
CA THR A 17 29.03 21.96 -7.47
C THR A 17 27.59 22.38 -7.21
N ARG A 18 27.21 23.61 -7.54
CA ARG A 18 25.81 24.08 -7.44
C ARG A 18 24.89 23.32 -8.40
N ARG A 19 25.33 23.04 -9.63
CA ARG A 19 24.56 22.28 -10.63
C ARG A 19 24.42 20.81 -10.22
N ALA A 20 25.47 20.20 -9.68
CA ALA A 20 25.43 18.84 -9.12
C ALA A 20 24.47 18.74 -7.93
N ARG A 21 24.46 19.74 -7.03
CA ARG A 21 23.50 19.82 -5.92
C ARG A 21 22.06 19.94 -6.41
N LEU A 22 21.78 20.82 -7.37
CA LEU A 22 20.45 20.96 -8.00
C LEU A 22 20.03 19.74 -8.84
N MET A 23 20.96 18.90 -9.29
CA MET A 23 20.67 17.62 -9.94
C MET A 23 20.36 16.53 -8.90
N LYS A 24 21.08 16.54 -7.76
CA LYS A 24 20.84 15.65 -6.62
C LYS A 24 19.50 15.94 -5.93
N ASP A 25 19.22 17.21 -5.62
CA ASP A 25 17.96 17.64 -5.00
C ASP A 25 16.74 17.31 -5.90
N ARG A 26 16.89 17.38 -7.23
CA ARG A 26 15.86 16.90 -8.18
C ARG A 26 15.73 15.39 -8.22
N GLY A 27 16.83 14.65 -8.10
CA GLY A 27 16.82 13.20 -7.99
C GLY A 27 16.10 12.72 -6.72
N GLU A 28 16.36 13.38 -5.59
CA GLU A 28 15.67 13.16 -4.32
C GLU A 28 14.17 13.51 -4.41
N HIS A 29 13.83 14.58 -5.14
CA HIS A 29 12.43 14.96 -5.37
C HIS A 29 11.69 14.03 -6.37
N LEU A 30 12.42 13.41 -7.31
CA LEU A 30 11.89 12.38 -8.23
C LEU A 30 11.69 11.04 -7.52
N ASP A 31 12.56 10.68 -6.57
CA ASP A 31 12.38 9.52 -5.67
C ASP A 31 11.11 9.66 -4.82
N GLN A 32 10.76 10.90 -4.44
CA GLN A 32 9.50 11.20 -3.73
C GLN A 32 8.25 11.19 -4.63
N MET A 33 8.40 11.29 -5.95
CA MET A 33 7.29 11.25 -6.92
C MET A 33 7.12 9.88 -7.58
N MET A 34 8.01 8.91 -7.34
CA MET A 34 7.92 7.55 -7.84
C MET A 34 7.67 6.54 -6.72
N ASN A 35 6.39 6.32 -6.42
CA ASN A 35 5.83 4.98 -6.17
C ASN A 35 6.55 4.11 -5.13
N VAL A 36 6.90 4.66 -3.97
CA VAL A 36 6.98 3.82 -2.76
C VAL A 36 5.53 3.51 -2.41
N LYS A 37 5.04 2.31 -2.79
CA LYS A 37 3.89 1.72 -2.12
C LYS A 37 4.31 1.59 -0.65
N GLU A 38 4.07 2.64 0.12
CA GLU A 38 4.23 2.63 1.55
C GLU A 38 3.53 1.37 2.05
N PHE A 39 4.27 0.53 2.75
CA PHE A 39 3.75 -0.74 3.22
C PHE A 39 2.71 -0.43 4.29
N THR A 40 1.48 -0.18 3.86
CA THR A 40 0.35 -0.01 4.74
C THR A 40 -0.08 -1.40 5.19
N THR A 41 -0.17 -1.58 6.50
CA THR A 41 -0.81 -2.75 7.09
C THR A 41 -2.32 -2.77 6.77
N PHE A 42 -2.86 -1.67 6.23
CA PHE A 42 -4.26 -1.52 5.86
C PHE A 42 -4.54 -2.00 4.44
N THR A 43 -5.00 -3.25 4.37
CA THR A 43 -5.19 -3.97 3.11
C THR A 43 -6.32 -3.42 2.25
N LEU A 44 -6.27 -3.78 0.96
CA LEU A 44 -7.24 -3.37 -0.06
C LEU A 44 -8.69 -3.76 0.25
N CYS A 45 -8.90 -4.83 1.02
CA CYS A 45 -10.23 -5.34 1.36
C CYS A 45 -10.75 -4.83 2.71
N GLY A 46 -10.04 -3.86 3.33
CA GLY A 46 -10.45 -3.24 4.60
C GLY A 46 -9.99 -3.99 5.84
N HIS A 47 -9.11 -4.99 5.71
CA HIS A 47 -8.46 -5.66 6.84
C HIS A 47 -7.17 -4.95 7.26
N GLU A 48 -6.76 -5.16 8.51
CA GLU A 48 -5.56 -4.57 9.09
C GLU A 48 -4.59 -5.67 9.55
N CYS A 49 -3.46 -5.79 8.85
CA CYS A 49 -2.48 -6.86 9.02
C CYS A 49 -1.73 -6.80 10.35
N SER A 50 -1.59 -5.62 10.98
CA SER A 50 -0.86 -5.50 12.27
C SER A 50 -1.46 -6.30 13.42
N PHE A 51 -2.68 -6.82 13.24
CA PHE A 51 -3.39 -7.63 14.23
C PHE A 51 -3.58 -9.09 13.82
N CYS A 52 -2.99 -9.51 12.70
CA CYS A 52 -3.13 -10.86 12.18
C CYS A 52 -1.96 -11.72 12.68
N PRO A 53 -2.19 -12.80 13.46
CA PRO A 53 -1.10 -13.65 13.97
C PRO A 53 -0.22 -14.21 12.85
N SER A 54 -0.83 -14.61 11.72
CA SER A 54 -0.07 -15.07 10.55
C SER A 54 0.85 -14.00 9.97
N PHE A 55 0.44 -12.74 10.00
CA PHE A 55 1.28 -11.64 9.55
C PHE A 55 2.37 -11.27 10.57
N GLN A 56 2.08 -11.41 11.87
CA GLN A 56 3.02 -11.20 12.96
C GLN A 56 4.09 -12.30 13.06
N GLY A 57 3.87 -13.45 12.40
CA GLY A 57 4.75 -14.62 12.50
C GLY A 57 4.35 -15.59 13.61
N ASP A 58 3.24 -15.34 14.29
CA ASP A 58 2.72 -16.10 15.43
C ASP A 58 1.73 -17.19 14.97
N SER A 59 2.00 -17.86 13.85
CA SER A 59 1.20 -18.99 13.36
C SER A 59 2.03 -19.96 12.51
N GLU A 60 1.53 -21.18 12.33
CA GLU A 60 2.13 -22.19 11.43
C GLU A 60 2.12 -21.80 9.94
N HIS A 61 1.44 -20.69 9.61
CA HIS A 61 1.29 -20.20 8.24
C HIS A 61 1.76 -18.73 8.14
N PRO A 62 3.08 -18.47 8.12
CA PRO A 62 3.61 -17.12 8.04
C PRO A 62 3.14 -16.40 6.77
N CYS A 63 2.67 -15.17 6.93
CA CYS A 63 2.12 -14.33 5.87
C CYS A 63 2.93 -13.06 5.70
N LYS A 64 3.36 -12.77 4.47
CA LYS A 64 4.10 -11.55 4.13
C LYS A 64 3.20 -10.40 3.64
N GLY A 65 1.88 -10.59 3.69
CA GLY A 65 0.89 -9.65 3.19
C GLY A 65 0.48 -9.92 1.74
N CYS A 66 -0.72 -9.48 1.37
CA CYS A 66 -1.33 -9.79 0.08
C CYS A 66 -0.52 -9.32 -1.13
N ASN A 67 0.12 -8.15 -1.03
CA ASN A 67 0.98 -7.60 -2.08
C ASN A 67 2.23 -8.46 -2.32
N GLN A 68 2.88 -8.94 -1.25
CA GLN A 68 4.06 -9.80 -1.40
C GLN A 68 3.70 -11.18 -1.95
N HIS A 69 2.49 -11.64 -1.67
CA HIS A 69 1.97 -12.91 -2.17
C HIS A 69 1.34 -12.82 -3.58
N GLY A 70 1.24 -11.62 -4.18
CA GLY A 70 0.50 -11.43 -5.44
C GLY A 70 -0.92 -11.99 -5.37
N GLY A 71 -1.60 -11.79 -4.23
CA GLY A 71 -2.94 -12.33 -3.99
C GLY A 71 -3.02 -13.84 -3.79
N ARG A 72 -1.90 -14.55 -3.62
CA ARG A 72 -1.86 -16.02 -3.47
C ARG A 72 -1.19 -16.47 -2.16
N PRO A 73 -1.79 -16.20 -0.99
CA PRO A 73 -1.31 -16.72 0.29
C PRO A 73 -1.46 -18.25 0.39
N TRP A 74 -1.08 -18.80 1.55
CA TRP A 74 -1.08 -20.26 1.82
C TRP A 74 -2.45 -20.95 1.60
N TRP A 75 -3.56 -20.23 1.72
CA TRP A 75 -4.91 -20.78 1.53
C TRP A 75 -5.40 -20.74 0.07
N GLY A 76 -4.60 -20.24 -0.87
CA GLY A 76 -4.92 -20.21 -2.31
C GLY A 76 -5.10 -18.81 -2.88
N GLU A 77 -5.84 -18.69 -3.99
CA GLU A 77 -5.99 -17.44 -4.73
C GLU A 77 -7.10 -16.53 -4.17
N CYS A 78 -6.75 -15.27 -3.88
CA CYS A 78 -7.66 -14.23 -3.43
C CYS A 78 -8.37 -13.55 -4.63
N LYS A 79 -9.64 -13.91 -4.86
CA LYS A 79 -10.46 -13.30 -5.92
C LYS A 79 -10.63 -11.78 -5.77
N VAL A 80 -10.67 -11.27 -4.54
CA VAL A 80 -10.79 -9.82 -4.28
C VAL A 80 -9.52 -9.08 -4.66
N TYR A 81 -8.34 -9.67 -4.39
CA TYR A 81 -7.05 -9.10 -4.80
C TYR A 81 -6.98 -8.99 -6.32
N ARG A 82 -7.24 -10.09 -7.03
CA ARG A 82 -7.24 -10.13 -8.49
C ARG A 82 -8.21 -9.11 -9.10
N CYS A 83 -9.43 -9.03 -8.56
CA CYS A 83 -10.42 -8.05 -8.99
C CYS A 83 -9.95 -6.60 -8.80
N ALA A 84 -9.28 -6.29 -7.69
CA ALA A 84 -8.73 -4.96 -7.44
C ALA A 84 -7.60 -4.60 -8.44
N GLU A 85 -6.74 -5.56 -8.80
CA GLU A 85 -5.73 -5.39 -9.84
C GLU A 85 -6.36 -5.16 -11.21
N GLU A 86 -7.31 -6.02 -11.62
CA GLU A 86 -8.03 -5.91 -12.90
C GLU A 86 -8.76 -4.56 -13.03
N ARG A 87 -9.35 -4.08 -11.93
CA ARG A 87 -10.04 -2.78 -11.88
C ARG A 87 -9.10 -1.60 -11.61
N SER A 88 -7.80 -1.83 -11.41
CA SER A 88 -6.80 -0.81 -11.11
C SER A 88 -7.18 0.10 -9.92
N VAL A 89 -7.72 -0.49 -8.85
CA VAL A 89 -8.08 0.23 -7.62
C VAL A 89 -7.17 -0.16 -6.45
N ASN A 90 -6.71 0.83 -5.70
CA ASN A 90 -5.82 0.59 -4.54
C ASN A 90 -6.54 -0.09 -3.37
N HIS A 91 -7.84 0.12 -3.22
CA HIS A 91 -8.68 -0.57 -2.26
C HIS A 91 -10.12 -0.65 -2.78
N CYS A 92 -10.90 -1.62 -2.30
CA CYS A 92 -12.25 -1.86 -2.80
C CYS A 92 -13.18 -0.65 -2.64
N GLY A 93 -12.96 0.19 -1.62
CA GLY A 93 -13.70 1.44 -1.44
C GLY A 93 -13.53 2.48 -2.58
N LEU A 94 -12.54 2.34 -3.47
CA LEU A 94 -12.41 3.20 -4.66
C LEU A 94 -13.13 2.65 -5.90
N CYS A 95 -13.67 1.43 -5.81
CA CYS A 95 -14.34 0.79 -6.93
C CYS A 95 -15.69 1.48 -7.22
N GLY A 96 -15.99 1.73 -8.50
CA GLY A 96 -17.30 2.28 -8.91
C GLY A 96 -18.49 1.38 -8.56
N ASP A 97 -18.25 0.08 -8.41
CA ASP A 97 -19.26 -0.91 -8.02
C ASP A 97 -19.32 -1.13 -6.50
N PHE A 98 -18.61 -0.33 -5.69
CA PHE A 98 -18.55 -0.52 -4.25
C PHE A 98 -19.85 -0.07 -3.54
N PRO A 99 -20.39 -0.86 -2.60
CA PRO A 99 -20.02 -2.23 -2.24
C PRO A 99 -20.55 -3.26 -3.25
N CYS A 100 -19.73 -4.27 -3.62
CA CYS A 100 -20.11 -5.32 -4.57
C CYS A 100 -20.22 -6.72 -3.93
N ASP A 101 -20.98 -7.60 -4.58
CA ASP A 101 -21.22 -8.98 -4.13
C ASP A 101 -19.93 -9.80 -3.95
N LEU A 102 -18.92 -9.56 -4.79
CA LEU A 102 -17.64 -10.25 -4.66
C LEU A 102 -16.98 -9.94 -3.32
N LEU A 103 -17.02 -8.68 -2.86
CA LEU A 103 -16.46 -8.29 -1.57
C LEU A 103 -17.33 -8.79 -0.42
N ALA A 104 -18.65 -8.63 -0.53
CA ALA A 104 -19.60 -9.02 0.50
C ALA A 104 -19.59 -10.54 0.75
N GLY A 105 -19.47 -11.33 -0.32
CA GLY A 105 -19.42 -12.80 -0.29
C GLY A 105 -18.01 -13.40 -0.27
N HIS A 106 -16.95 -12.58 -0.17
CA HIS A 106 -15.57 -13.10 -0.10
C HIS A 106 -15.32 -13.94 1.17
N TYR A 107 -16.04 -13.63 2.24
CA TYR A 107 -15.91 -14.26 3.53
C TYR A 107 -16.73 -15.54 3.59
N ASN A 108 -16.30 -16.49 4.42
CA ASN A 108 -17.03 -17.76 4.58
C ASN A 108 -18.50 -17.48 4.98
N PRO A 109 -19.48 -17.75 4.10
CA PRO A 109 -20.88 -17.42 4.35
C PRO A 109 -21.49 -18.30 5.45
N ASP A 110 -20.93 -19.49 5.68
CA ASP A 110 -21.36 -20.41 6.73
C ASP A 110 -20.75 -20.06 8.10
N ASN A 111 -19.94 -18.99 8.16
CA ASN A 111 -19.39 -18.45 9.39
C ASN A 111 -20.04 -17.08 9.68
N PRO A 112 -20.95 -16.98 10.67
CA PRO A 112 -21.57 -15.73 11.06
C PRO A 112 -20.58 -14.62 11.38
N ASP A 113 -19.41 -14.95 11.94
CA ASP A 113 -18.36 -13.97 12.20
C ASP A 113 -17.63 -13.54 10.93
N GLY A 114 -17.52 -14.43 9.94
CA GLY A 114 -17.08 -14.09 8.58
C GLY A 114 -17.97 -13.02 7.95
N GLN A 115 -19.29 -13.19 8.04
CA GLN A 115 -20.25 -12.24 7.47
C GLN A 115 -20.29 -10.91 8.24
N LYS A 116 -20.21 -10.93 9.57
CA LYS A 116 -20.07 -9.70 10.38
C LYS A 116 -18.81 -8.92 9.99
N ASN A 117 -17.68 -9.62 9.84
CA ASN A 117 -16.42 -9.02 9.40
C ASN A 117 -16.52 -8.40 8.01
N ALA A 118 -17.28 -9.01 7.09
CA ALA A 118 -17.57 -8.44 5.78
C ALA A 118 -18.21 -7.05 5.90
N ALA A 119 -19.27 -6.96 6.72
CA ALA A 119 -20.00 -5.71 6.95
C ALA A 119 -19.12 -4.62 7.58
N ILE A 120 -18.35 -4.97 8.62
CA ILE A 120 -17.43 -4.03 9.28
C ILE A 120 -16.40 -3.50 8.29
N ARG A 121 -15.78 -4.38 7.50
CA ARG A 121 -14.74 -4.00 6.53
C ARG A 121 -15.30 -3.13 5.41
N MET A 122 -16.53 -3.38 4.96
CA MET A 122 -17.21 -2.49 4.02
C MET A 122 -17.46 -1.11 4.63
N GLY A 123 -17.93 -1.02 5.88
CA GLY A 123 -18.07 0.27 6.57
C GLY A 123 -16.74 1.03 6.68
N VAL A 124 -15.67 0.31 7.04
CA VAL A 124 -14.30 0.86 7.13
C VAL A 124 -13.78 1.32 5.77
N LEU A 125 -14.04 0.59 4.69
CA LEU A 125 -13.68 0.99 3.32
C LEU A 125 -14.46 2.20 2.84
N ALA A 126 -15.75 2.30 3.16
CA ALA A 126 -16.56 3.48 2.86
C ALA A 126 -16.04 4.72 3.60
N TYR A 127 -15.64 4.55 4.86
CA TYR A 127 -15.03 5.62 5.64
C TYR A 127 -13.64 6.00 5.09
N ARG A 128 -12.81 5.00 4.75
CA ARG A 128 -11.49 5.19 4.10
C ARG A 128 -11.59 5.99 2.81
N GLN A 129 -12.56 5.68 1.96
CA GLN A 129 -12.78 6.42 0.71
C GLN A 129 -13.03 7.92 0.95
N ARG A 130 -13.72 8.27 2.03
CA ARG A 130 -14.11 9.66 2.34
C ARG A 130 -13.08 10.42 3.16
N HIS A 131 -12.34 9.72 4.01
CA HIS A 131 -11.53 10.34 5.06
C HIS A 131 -10.04 9.95 5.03
N GLY A 132 -9.65 9.05 4.12
CA GLY A 132 -8.28 8.57 3.98
C GLY A 132 -7.90 7.46 4.97
N ASP A 133 -6.67 6.97 4.81
CA ASP A 133 -6.15 5.79 5.49
C ASP A 133 -6.01 5.98 7.00
N GLU A 134 -5.47 7.12 7.45
CA GLU A 134 -5.23 7.40 8.87
C GLU A 134 -6.53 7.38 9.68
N ALA A 135 -7.56 8.08 9.19
CA ALA A 135 -8.84 8.17 9.86
C ALA A 135 -9.57 6.82 9.90
N ALA A 136 -9.49 6.04 8.82
CA ALA A 136 -10.09 4.71 8.75
C ALA A 136 -9.37 3.68 9.64
N LEU A 137 -8.04 3.75 9.74
CA LEU A 137 -7.26 2.96 10.69
C LEU A 137 -7.63 3.28 12.13
N ALA A 138 -7.78 4.57 12.46
CA ALA A 138 -8.23 5.00 13.78
C ALA A 138 -9.64 4.49 14.11
N LEU A 139 -10.55 4.48 13.13
CA LEU A 139 -11.90 3.91 13.29
C LEU A 139 -11.83 2.40 13.53
N LEU A 140 -11.14 1.65 12.67
CA LEU A 140 -11.04 0.20 12.75
C LEU A 140 -10.44 -0.28 14.08
N ARG A 141 -9.48 0.47 14.64
CA ARG A 141 -8.89 0.19 15.97
C ARG A 141 -9.90 0.29 17.11
N LYS A 142 -10.89 1.19 17.00
CA LYS A 142 -11.95 1.39 18.01
C LYS A 142 -13.07 0.35 17.91
N THR A 143 -13.23 -0.29 16.76
CA THR A 143 -14.31 -1.29 16.54
C THR A 143 -13.92 -2.71 16.90
N ARG A 144 -12.79 -2.91 17.59
CA ARG A 144 -12.27 -4.23 17.98
C ARG A 144 -12.61 -4.64 19.42
N GLU A 145 -13.55 -3.94 20.06
CA GLU A 145 -14.09 -4.28 21.39
C GLU A 145 -15.11 -5.42 21.31
#